data_AF-A0AAW2L6C2-F1
#
_entry.id   AF-A0AAW2L6C2-F1
#
_cell.length_a   1.000
_cell.length_b   1.000
_cell.length_c   1.000
_cell.angle_alpha   90.00
_cell.angle_beta   90.00
_cell.angle_gamma   90.00
#
_symmetry.space_group_name_H-M   'P 1'
#
loop_
_entity.id
_entity.type
_entity.pdbx_description
1 polymer ?
#
loop_
_entity_poly.entity_id
_entity_poly.type
_entity_poly.pdbx_seq_one_letter_code
_entity_poly.pdbx_strand_id
1 'polypeptide(L)'
;MRRSKGPRFHTGKPVRARKARTLHSSRLNVNGSWAMESRHICFCAAIYAKENLLNNVLSAIPPDLNSDEWIAALPRALVAGFVKTDKDFQERAQTSGTTVTFVIIEGWVLTVASVGDSRGVLESAEGTIYYLSADHRLDVSEEERERITASGGEVGRLNTGGGTEIGPLRCWPGGLCLSRSIGDLDVGEFIVPVPYVKQVKLSSTGGRLIISSDGVWDALSAEAAFECCRGMPADAAAAQIVKEAVQGKGLRDDTTCIVVDIQPPEKPDPPKPHVKKHGKKVFKNMFRKKTSESSSHSGKEEYSEPEVVEELFEEGSASLSERLDSKYPVCNIFKLFICAICQVEIKPGEGISIHAGAKDSRKLRPWDGPFLCSSCQEKKEAMEGKRLSGDIVVEVNSHTSRELISTLKSSNRLQLRRPLCPKEKKNSLPSSRDATKSLRKTSQQAT
;
A
#
# COMPACT_ATOMS: atom_id res chain seq x y z
N MET A 1 -24.93 -39.26 5.71
CA MET A 1 -24.92 -39.91 4.39
C MET A 1 -24.84 -38.81 3.33
N ARG A 2 -23.76 -38.81 2.50
CA ARG A 2 -23.46 -37.95 1.32
C ARG A 2 -23.26 -36.43 1.58
N ARG A 3 -22.03 -35.91 1.74
CA ARG A 3 -21.01 -35.52 0.72
C ARG A 3 -21.55 -34.73 -0.48
N SER A 4 -21.21 -33.44 -0.52
CA SER A 4 -20.70 -32.78 -1.72
C SER A 4 -19.43 -32.00 -1.35
N LYS A 5 -18.34 -32.28 -2.07
CA LYS A 5 -17.06 -31.56 -1.99
C LYS A 5 -17.09 -30.52 -3.12
N GLY A 6 -16.80 -29.26 -2.79
CA GLY A 6 -16.50 -28.16 -3.73
C GLY A 6 -15.14 -27.53 -3.36
N PRO A 7 -14.47 -26.83 -4.29
CA PRO A 7 -13.03 -27.00 -4.50
C PRO A 7 -12.13 -26.27 -3.50
N ARG A 8 -11.03 -26.95 -3.14
CA ARG A 8 -9.82 -26.35 -2.57
C ARG A 8 -9.07 -25.66 -3.70
N PHE A 9 -8.82 -24.36 -3.57
CA PHE A 9 -7.92 -23.65 -4.47
C PHE A 9 -6.52 -23.62 -3.86
N HIS A 10 -5.55 -24.04 -4.67
CA HIS A 10 -4.15 -24.19 -4.32
C HIS A 10 -3.42 -22.84 -4.31
N THR A 11 -2.46 -22.78 -3.38
CA THR A 11 -1.50 -21.71 -3.14
C THR A 11 -0.71 -21.36 -4.40
N GLY A 12 -0.48 -20.06 -4.61
CA GLY A 12 0.40 -19.54 -5.65
C GLY A 12 1.82 -20.08 -5.48
N LYS A 13 2.48 -20.36 -6.60
CA LYS A 13 3.84 -20.93 -6.65
C LYS A 13 4.88 -19.97 -6.06
N PRO A 14 5.95 -20.48 -5.44
CA PRO A 14 7.05 -19.67 -4.90
C PRO A 14 7.80 -18.94 -6.03
N VAL A 15 8.00 -17.63 -5.88
CA VAL A 15 8.99 -16.88 -6.67
C VAL A 15 10.34 -17.06 -6.00
N ARG A 16 11.18 -17.91 -6.59
CA ARG A 16 12.55 -18.16 -6.16
C ARG A 16 13.47 -17.39 -7.11
N ALA A 17 14.04 -16.27 -6.68
CA ALA A 17 15.05 -15.57 -7.47
C ALA A 17 16.29 -16.48 -7.56
N ARG A 18 16.59 -17.00 -8.77
CA ARG A 18 17.77 -17.84 -9.01
C ARG A 18 18.73 -17.16 -9.98
N LYS A 19 19.96 -17.00 -9.47
CA LYS A 19 21.28 -16.88 -10.12
C LYS A 19 21.53 -15.74 -11.12
N ALA A 20 22.49 -14.92 -10.71
CA ALA A 20 23.27 -13.99 -11.50
C ALA A 20 23.80 -14.60 -12.81
N ARG A 21 23.30 -14.06 -13.93
CA ARG A 21 24.02 -13.90 -15.20
C ARG A 21 23.60 -12.55 -15.73
N THR A 22 24.58 -11.75 -16.13
CA THR A 22 24.43 -10.40 -16.70
C THR A 22 23.29 -10.36 -17.73
N LEU A 23 22.16 -9.79 -17.33
CA LEU A 23 20.96 -9.57 -18.12
C LEU A 23 20.28 -8.33 -17.52
N HIS A 24 20.01 -7.34 -18.37
CA HIS A 24 19.19 -6.17 -18.04
C HIS A 24 17.93 -6.57 -17.25
N SER A 25 17.63 -5.80 -16.20
CA SER A 25 16.36 -5.82 -15.46
C SER A 25 15.93 -7.22 -14.99
N SER A 26 16.36 -7.60 -13.79
CA SER A 26 15.72 -8.68 -13.04
C SER A 26 14.31 -8.25 -12.62
N ARG A 27 13.35 -8.39 -13.54
CA ARG A 27 11.91 -8.27 -13.31
C ARG A 27 11.44 -9.23 -12.22
N LEU A 28 11.08 -8.70 -11.07
CA LEU A 28 10.03 -9.30 -10.24
C LEU A 28 8.68 -8.98 -10.90
N ASN A 29 8.29 -9.78 -11.89
CA ASN A 29 6.90 -9.86 -12.33
C ASN A 29 6.10 -10.50 -11.20
N VAL A 30 5.42 -9.70 -10.39
CA VAL A 30 4.35 -10.18 -9.51
C VAL A 30 3.12 -10.47 -10.39
N ASN A 31 3.17 -11.57 -11.14
CA ASN A 31 1.99 -12.16 -11.76
C ASN A 31 1.22 -12.94 -10.68
N GLY A 32 0.49 -12.20 -9.83
CA GLY A 32 -0.44 -12.73 -8.84
C GLY A 32 -1.81 -12.08 -9.02
N SER A 33 -2.73 -12.77 -9.71
CA SER A 33 -4.11 -12.35 -9.90
C SER A 33 -5.00 -12.94 -8.82
N TRP A 34 -5.77 -12.10 -8.14
CA TRP A 34 -6.90 -12.52 -7.33
C TRP A 34 -8.08 -11.57 -7.62
N ALA A 35 -9.23 -12.16 -7.97
CA ALA A 35 -10.48 -11.48 -8.26
C ALA A 35 -11.60 -12.22 -7.51
N MET A 36 -12.49 -11.49 -6.85
CA MET A 36 -13.79 -12.02 -6.42
C MET A 36 -14.89 -11.27 -7.16
N GLU A 37 -15.80 -12.04 -7.74
CA GLU A 37 -16.96 -11.56 -8.48
C GLU A 37 -18.14 -11.43 -7.50
N SER A 38 -18.45 -10.20 -7.10
CA SER A 38 -19.71 -9.84 -6.44
C SER A 38 -20.25 -8.60 -7.13
N ARG A 39 -21.36 -8.77 -7.86
CA ARG A 39 -22.06 -7.69 -8.53
C ARG A 39 -22.42 -6.61 -7.49
N HIS A 40 -21.87 -5.41 -7.69
CA HIS A 40 -22.04 -4.19 -6.87
C HIS A 40 -21.18 -4.06 -5.59
N ILE A 41 -19.87 -4.32 -5.68
CA ILE A 41 -18.89 -3.78 -4.72
C ILE A 41 -17.76 -3.09 -5.50
N CYS A 42 -17.49 -1.84 -5.14
CA CYS A 42 -16.66 -0.84 -5.83
C CYS A 42 -15.15 -1.17 -5.84
N PHE A 43 -14.73 -2.27 -6.48
CA PHE A 43 -13.31 -2.65 -6.62
C PHE A 43 -12.61 -2.04 -7.84
N CYS A 44 -13.28 -1.18 -8.59
CA CYS A 44 -12.78 -0.76 -9.89
C CYS A 44 -11.47 0.03 -9.81
N ALA A 45 -11.30 0.90 -8.81
CA ALA A 45 -10.03 1.61 -8.57
C ALA A 45 -8.89 0.63 -8.25
N ALA A 46 -9.13 -0.36 -7.39
CA ALA A 46 -8.14 -1.38 -7.03
C ALA A 46 -7.69 -2.20 -8.26
N ILE A 47 -8.64 -2.64 -9.08
CA ILE A 47 -8.37 -3.38 -10.32
C ILE A 47 -7.60 -2.49 -11.29
N TYR A 48 -8.05 -1.24 -11.47
CA TYR A 48 -7.41 -0.30 -12.39
C TYR A 48 -5.97 0.02 -11.98
N ALA A 49 -5.74 0.32 -10.70
CA ALA A 49 -4.42 0.57 -10.16
C ALA A 49 -3.51 -0.64 -10.36
N LYS A 50 -3.98 -1.85 -10.05
CA LYS A 50 -3.23 -3.10 -10.27
C LYS A 50 -2.80 -3.27 -11.73
N GLU A 51 -3.68 -2.96 -12.68
CA GLU A 51 -3.42 -3.18 -14.12
C GLU A 51 -2.54 -2.08 -14.76
N ASN A 52 -2.59 -0.85 -14.23
CA ASN A 52 -2.03 0.31 -14.94
C ASN A 52 -0.89 0.99 -14.18
N LEU A 53 -0.81 0.90 -12.86
CA LEU A 53 0.14 1.67 -12.06
C LEU A 53 1.59 1.36 -12.44
N LEU A 54 1.97 0.09 -12.53
CA LEU A 54 3.34 -0.29 -12.91
C LEU A 54 3.72 0.29 -14.28
N ASN A 55 2.84 0.19 -15.26
CA ASN A 55 3.10 0.72 -16.61
C ASN A 55 3.23 2.24 -16.60
N ASN A 56 2.39 2.94 -15.82
CA ASN A 56 2.46 4.39 -15.67
C ASN A 56 3.76 4.83 -14.97
N VAL A 57 4.20 4.11 -13.94
CA VAL A 57 5.50 4.35 -13.29
C VAL A 57 6.64 4.11 -14.27
N LEU A 58 6.69 2.96 -14.93
CA LEU A 58 7.76 2.63 -15.89
C LEU A 58 7.81 3.62 -17.06
N SER A 59 6.67 4.14 -17.51
CA SER A 59 6.62 5.14 -18.59
C SER A 59 7.16 6.50 -18.17
N ALA A 60 7.10 6.82 -16.87
CA ALA A 60 7.69 8.03 -16.31
C ALA A 60 9.18 7.88 -16.00
N ILE A 61 9.72 6.67 -16.08
CA ILE A 61 11.17 6.43 -15.97
C ILE A 61 11.80 6.64 -17.35
N PRO A 62 12.86 7.44 -17.41
CA PRO A 62 13.57 7.62 -18.66
C PRO A 62 14.26 6.36 -19.19
N PRO A 63 14.40 6.25 -20.53
CA PRO A 63 15.17 5.16 -21.12
C PRO A 63 16.67 5.31 -20.83
N ASP A 64 17.40 4.20 -20.98
CA ASP A 64 18.87 4.15 -21.02
C ASP A 64 19.60 4.57 -19.72
N LEU A 65 18.95 4.38 -18.57
CA LEU A 65 19.58 4.59 -17.25
C LEU A 65 20.37 3.37 -16.79
N ASN A 66 21.48 3.60 -16.10
CA ASN A 66 22.14 2.55 -15.31
C ASN A 66 21.34 2.25 -14.01
N SER A 67 21.73 1.22 -13.25
CA SER A 67 20.97 0.78 -12.07
C SER A 67 20.87 1.87 -10.98
N ASP A 68 21.96 2.61 -10.71
CA ASP A 68 21.97 3.66 -9.70
C ASP A 68 21.12 4.86 -10.15
N GLU A 69 21.21 5.25 -11.41
CA GLU A 69 20.37 6.30 -12.01
C GLU A 69 18.90 5.91 -12.02
N TRP A 70 18.59 4.63 -12.28
CA TRP A 70 17.23 4.10 -12.28
C TRP A 70 16.63 4.14 -10.87
N ILE A 71 17.37 3.66 -9.86
CA ILE A 71 16.99 3.75 -8.44
C ILE A 71 16.79 5.20 -8.05
N ALA A 72 17.72 6.07 -8.43
CA ALA A 72 17.61 7.49 -8.19
C ALA A 72 16.33 8.03 -8.82
N ALA A 73 15.95 7.66 -10.06
CA ALA A 73 14.75 8.12 -10.77
C ALA A 73 13.40 7.64 -10.19
N LEU A 74 13.38 6.56 -9.40
CA LEU A 74 12.14 5.94 -8.93
C LEU A 74 11.23 6.86 -8.11
N PRO A 75 11.67 7.60 -7.08
CA PRO A 75 10.78 8.44 -6.29
C PRO A 75 9.91 9.39 -7.11
N ARG A 76 10.51 10.06 -8.10
CA ARG A 76 9.78 10.95 -9.01
C ARG A 76 8.85 10.18 -9.96
N ALA A 77 9.32 9.08 -10.52
CA ALA A 77 8.50 8.26 -11.42
C ALA A 77 7.29 7.64 -10.70
N LEU A 78 7.42 7.31 -9.41
CA LEU A 78 6.34 6.84 -8.55
C LEU A 78 5.28 7.93 -8.35
N VAL A 79 5.69 9.16 -8.03
CA VAL A 79 4.74 10.29 -7.94
C VAL A 79 4.00 10.50 -9.27
N ALA A 80 4.73 10.56 -10.38
CA ALA A 80 4.13 10.73 -11.70
C ALA A 80 3.17 9.58 -12.06
N GLY A 81 3.58 8.34 -11.78
CA GLY A 81 2.79 7.14 -12.06
C GLY A 81 1.50 7.07 -11.23
N PHE A 82 1.54 7.41 -9.95
CA PHE A 82 0.35 7.45 -9.09
C PHE A 82 -0.63 8.54 -9.54
N VAL A 83 -0.15 9.77 -9.75
CA VAL A 83 -1.01 10.89 -10.19
C VAL A 83 -1.60 10.63 -11.57
N LYS A 84 -0.82 10.06 -12.51
CA LYS A 84 -1.32 9.66 -13.83
C LYS A 84 -2.38 8.57 -13.71
N THR A 85 -2.15 7.56 -12.88
CA THR A 85 -3.11 6.47 -12.67
C THR A 85 -4.43 6.99 -12.12
N ASP A 86 -4.39 7.87 -11.12
CA ASP A 86 -5.58 8.50 -10.57
C ASP A 86 -6.31 9.35 -11.61
N LYS A 87 -5.59 10.24 -12.30
CA LYS A 87 -6.18 11.08 -13.35
C LYS A 87 -6.86 10.24 -14.45
N ASP A 88 -6.18 9.22 -14.97
CA ASP A 88 -6.72 8.37 -16.04
C ASP A 88 -7.87 7.48 -15.54
N PHE A 89 -7.91 7.17 -14.24
CA PHE A 89 -9.05 6.49 -13.61
C PHE A 89 -10.28 7.39 -13.51
N GLN A 90 -10.10 8.65 -13.09
CA GLN A 90 -11.17 9.62 -12.92
C GLN A 90 -11.90 9.94 -14.24
N GLU A 91 -11.18 9.91 -15.38
CA GLU A 91 -11.79 10.04 -16.72
C GLU A 91 -12.83 8.95 -17.02
N ARG A 92 -12.83 7.84 -16.28
CA ARG A 92 -13.81 6.75 -16.40
C ARG A 92 -15.10 6.99 -15.60
N ALA A 93 -15.22 8.14 -14.93
CA ALA A 93 -16.37 8.57 -14.13
C ALA A 93 -16.82 7.55 -13.06
N GLN A 94 -15.84 6.95 -12.37
CA GLN A 94 -16.08 5.99 -11.29
C GLN A 94 -15.75 6.63 -9.94
N THR A 95 -16.51 6.25 -8.91
CA THR A 95 -16.43 6.85 -7.56
C THR A 95 -15.79 5.92 -6.53
N SER A 96 -15.10 4.85 -6.97
CA SER A 96 -14.42 3.95 -6.04
C SER A 96 -13.03 4.48 -5.67
N GLY A 97 -12.60 4.27 -4.43
CA GLY A 97 -11.23 4.49 -3.98
C GLY A 97 -10.43 3.21 -3.78
N THR A 98 -9.11 3.34 -3.69
CA THR A 98 -8.23 2.26 -3.25
C THR A 98 -6.97 2.78 -2.57
N THR A 99 -6.53 2.04 -1.54
CA THR A 99 -5.21 2.21 -0.95
C THR A 99 -4.17 1.46 -1.78
N VAL A 100 -2.93 1.91 -1.76
CA VAL A 100 -1.85 1.27 -2.49
C VAL A 100 -0.60 1.30 -1.63
N THR A 101 0.01 0.13 -1.42
CA THR A 101 1.39 0.00 -0.94
C THR A 101 2.19 -0.68 -2.05
N PHE A 102 2.99 0.08 -2.78
CA PHE A 102 3.73 -0.37 -3.96
C PHE A 102 5.20 -0.53 -3.62
N VAL A 103 5.78 -1.70 -3.90
CA VAL A 103 7.18 -2.00 -3.56
C VAL A 103 7.94 -2.41 -4.81
N ILE A 104 9.06 -1.72 -5.06
CA ILE A 104 10.05 -2.07 -6.08
C ILE A 104 11.32 -2.52 -5.37
N ILE A 105 11.85 -3.68 -5.77
CA ILE A 105 13.11 -4.23 -5.26
C ILE A 105 14.10 -4.28 -6.42
N GLU A 106 15.18 -3.52 -6.33
CA GLU A 106 16.29 -3.51 -7.30
C GLU A 106 17.61 -3.70 -6.57
N GLY A 107 18.27 -4.83 -6.84
CA GLY A 107 19.42 -5.27 -6.04
C GLY A 107 19.04 -5.39 -4.55
N TRP A 108 19.69 -4.58 -3.71
CA TRP A 108 19.45 -4.50 -2.26
C TRP A 108 18.62 -3.28 -1.86
N VAL A 109 18.15 -2.50 -2.82
CA VAL A 109 17.37 -1.29 -2.56
C VAL A 109 15.88 -1.59 -2.67
N LEU A 110 15.16 -1.28 -1.59
CA LEU A 110 13.70 -1.33 -1.52
C LEU A 110 13.19 0.09 -1.66
N THR A 111 12.38 0.32 -2.68
CA THR A 111 11.63 1.56 -2.84
C THR A 111 10.15 1.29 -2.60
N VAL A 112 9.58 1.93 -1.58
CA VAL A 112 8.18 1.80 -1.20
C VAL A 112 7.47 3.11 -1.45
N ALA A 113 6.32 3.05 -2.13
CA ALA A 113 5.40 4.17 -2.33
C ALA A 113 4.03 3.81 -1.76
N SER A 114 3.44 4.66 -0.92
CA SER A 114 2.13 4.38 -0.32
C SER A 114 1.14 5.54 -0.33
N VAL A 115 -0.14 5.21 -0.55
CA VAL A 115 -1.31 6.05 -0.27
C VAL A 115 -2.34 5.21 0.49
N GLY A 116 -3.04 5.81 1.45
CA GLY A 116 -3.97 5.11 2.34
C GLY A 116 -3.28 4.52 3.57
N ASP A 117 -3.88 3.47 4.13
CA ASP A 117 -3.52 2.87 5.43
C ASP A 117 -3.07 1.40 5.37
N SER A 118 -2.96 0.84 4.16
CA SER A 118 -2.15 -0.36 3.95
C SER A 118 -0.68 -0.05 4.25
N ARG A 119 0.04 -0.98 4.88
CA ARG A 119 1.43 -0.75 5.32
C ARG A 119 2.40 -1.84 4.89
N GLY A 120 3.65 -1.42 4.64
CA GLY A 120 4.81 -2.26 4.42
C GLY A 120 5.82 -2.12 5.55
N VAL A 121 6.21 -3.24 6.16
CA VAL A 121 7.13 -3.29 7.30
C VAL A 121 8.20 -4.35 7.06
N LEU A 122 9.45 -4.01 7.33
CA LEU A 122 10.62 -4.86 7.10
C LEU A 122 11.26 -5.25 8.43
N GLU A 123 11.50 -6.54 8.66
CA GLU A 123 12.43 -7.04 9.67
C GLU A 123 13.76 -7.38 8.97
N SER A 124 14.81 -6.68 9.35
CA SER A 124 16.18 -6.96 8.91
C SER A 124 16.69 -8.29 9.48
N ALA A 125 17.76 -8.85 8.91
CA ALA A 125 18.35 -10.10 9.42
C ALA A 125 18.82 -10.00 10.89
N GLU A 126 19.11 -8.78 11.36
CA GLU A 126 19.50 -8.47 12.73
C GLU A 126 18.29 -8.40 13.69
N GLY A 127 17.07 -8.50 13.17
CA GLY A 127 15.82 -8.44 13.94
C GLY A 127 15.29 -7.02 14.19
N THR A 128 15.89 -6.00 13.57
CA THR A 128 15.39 -4.62 13.66
C THR A 128 14.23 -4.41 12.69
N ILE A 129 13.15 -3.80 13.17
CA ILE A 129 11.92 -3.52 12.42
C ILE A 129 11.95 -2.09 11.86
N TYR A 130 11.71 -1.96 10.56
CA TYR A 130 11.66 -0.69 9.82
C TYR A 130 10.29 -0.52 9.17
N TYR A 131 9.64 0.61 9.46
CA TYR A 131 8.40 1.01 8.79
C TYR A 131 8.74 1.68 7.47
N LEU A 132 8.20 1.14 6.36
CA LEU A 132 8.54 1.60 5.01
C LEU A 132 7.43 2.44 4.35
N SER A 133 6.32 2.65 5.03
CA SER A 133 5.13 3.35 4.53
C SER A 133 4.50 4.21 5.62
N ALA A 134 3.85 5.30 5.24
CA ALA A 134 3.03 6.11 6.14
C ALA A 134 1.57 5.64 6.20
N ASP A 135 0.91 5.87 7.34
CA ASP A 135 -0.54 5.73 7.51
C ASP A 135 -1.22 7.07 7.26
N HIS A 136 -2.09 7.11 6.24
CA HIS A 136 -2.82 8.31 5.82
C HIS A 136 -4.23 8.40 6.40
N ARG A 137 -4.50 7.79 7.56
CA ARG A 137 -5.74 8.02 8.33
C ARG A 137 -5.76 9.43 8.91
N LEU A 138 -6.93 10.05 8.89
CA LEU A 138 -7.14 11.41 9.43
C LEU A 138 -6.86 11.51 10.92
N ASP A 139 -7.04 10.43 11.68
CA ASP A 139 -6.71 10.39 13.12
C ASP A 139 -5.18 10.42 13.38
N VAL A 140 -4.34 10.16 12.37
CA VAL A 140 -2.88 10.01 12.52
C VAL A 140 -2.11 11.31 12.22
N SER A 141 -2.44 12.02 11.13
CA SER A 141 -1.66 13.17 10.67
C SER A 141 -2.45 14.48 10.76
N GLU A 142 -1.94 15.44 11.54
CA GLU A 142 -2.49 16.80 11.61
C GLU A 142 -2.29 17.60 10.33
N GLU A 143 -1.10 17.50 9.74
CA GLU A 143 -0.75 18.13 8.48
C GLU A 143 -1.74 17.76 7.36
N GLU A 144 -2.14 16.49 7.29
CA GLU A 144 -3.11 16.03 6.30
C GLU A 144 -4.51 16.61 6.53
N ARG A 145 -4.93 16.78 7.80
CA ARG A 145 -6.20 17.43 8.16
C ARG A 145 -6.19 18.90 7.77
N GLU A 146 -5.11 19.61 8.10
CA GLU A 146 -4.94 21.02 7.75
C GLU A 146 -4.96 21.22 6.24
N ARG A 147 -4.27 20.37 5.48
CA ARG A 147 -4.27 20.41 4.00
C ARG A 147 -5.68 20.25 3.44
N ILE A 148 -6.43 19.28 3.93
CA ILE A 148 -7.81 19.01 3.49
C ILE A 148 -8.70 20.22 3.79
N THR A 149 -8.64 20.75 5.00
CA THR A 149 -9.44 21.92 5.40
C THR A 149 -9.06 23.19 4.64
N ALA A 150 -7.77 23.42 4.41
CA ALA A 150 -7.30 24.53 3.58
C ALA A 150 -7.78 24.43 2.12
N SER A 151 -8.03 23.20 1.65
CA SER A 151 -8.56 22.91 0.30
C SER A 151 -10.10 22.85 0.25
N GLY A 152 -10.78 23.22 1.34
CA GLY A 152 -12.25 23.31 1.41
C GLY A 152 -12.96 22.04 1.86
N GLY A 153 -12.24 20.98 2.26
CA GLY A 153 -12.84 19.77 2.84
C GLY A 153 -13.16 19.94 4.33
N GLU A 154 -14.22 19.29 4.82
CA GLU A 154 -14.58 19.33 6.23
C GLU A 154 -14.10 18.06 6.94
N VAL A 155 -13.28 18.19 8.00
CA VAL A 155 -12.83 17.05 8.81
C VAL A 155 -13.61 17.01 10.12
N GLY A 156 -14.30 15.91 10.38
CA GLY A 156 -15.06 15.74 11.61
C GLY A 156 -15.56 14.31 11.82
N ARG A 157 -15.87 13.97 13.07
CA ARG A 157 -16.52 12.71 13.41
C ARG A 157 -17.99 12.75 12.96
N LEU A 158 -18.59 11.58 12.78
CA LEU A 158 -20.02 11.52 12.46
C LEU A 158 -20.83 12.06 13.64
N ASN A 159 -21.65 13.09 13.39
CA ASN A 159 -22.59 13.65 14.37
C ASN A 159 -24.01 13.22 14.02
N THR A 160 -24.60 12.36 14.85
CA THR A 160 -25.95 11.80 14.61
C THR A 160 -27.10 12.75 14.98
N GLY A 161 -26.80 14.03 15.26
CA GLY A 161 -27.71 14.97 15.89
C GLY A 161 -27.73 14.80 17.42
N GLY A 162 -27.81 15.91 18.14
CA GLY A 162 -27.74 15.93 19.62
C GLY A 162 -26.34 16.11 20.21
N GLY A 163 -25.32 16.38 19.38
CA GLY A 163 -23.96 16.71 19.82
C GLY A 163 -23.06 15.51 20.11
N THR A 164 -23.55 14.28 19.96
CA THR A 164 -22.74 13.07 20.15
C THR A 164 -21.93 12.77 18.89
N GLU A 165 -20.60 12.81 19.04
CA GLU A 165 -19.65 12.41 18.01
C GLU A 165 -19.32 10.92 18.11
N ILE A 166 -19.33 10.20 16.98
CA ILE A 166 -19.15 8.75 16.93
C ILE A 166 -18.14 8.36 15.85
N GLY A 167 -17.32 7.35 16.15
CA GLY A 167 -16.42 6.73 15.18
C GLY A 167 -15.16 7.57 14.90
N PRO A 168 -14.31 7.13 13.96
CA PRO A 168 -13.06 7.82 13.60
C PRO A 168 -13.32 9.17 12.94
N LEU A 169 -12.27 9.99 12.78
CA LEU A 169 -12.34 11.19 11.97
C LEU A 169 -12.63 10.84 10.51
N ARG A 170 -13.48 11.65 9.87
CA ARG A 170 -13.89 11.50 8.48
C ARG A 170 -13.77 12.82 7.76
N CYS A 171 -13.49 12.76 6.47
CA CYS A 171 -13.57 13.88 5.56
C CYS A 171 -14.95 13.91 4.89
N TRP A 172 -15.53 15.10 4.81
CA TRP A 172 -16.83 15.37 4.22
C TRP A 172 -16.70 16.33 3.02
N PRO A 173 -17.53 16.15 1.97
CA PRO A 173 -18.57 15.13 1.80
C PRO A 173 -18.01 13.70 1.62
N GLY A 174 -18.86 12.67 1.68
CA GLY A 174 -18.47 11.26 1.43
C GLY A 174 -18.12 10.44 2.67
N GLY A 175 -17.52 11.03 3.69
CA GLY A 175 -17.28 10.37 4.99
C GLY A 175 -16.08 9.41 4.99
N LEU A 176 -15.04 9.70 4.20
CA LEU A 176 -13.82 8.88 4.08
C LEU A 176 -12.87 9.09 5.28
N CYS A 177 -12.27 8.03 5.82
CA CYS A 177 -11.34 8.11 6.97
C CYS A 177 -9.88 8.40 6.57
N LEU A 178 -9.59 8.42 5.28
CA LEU A 178 -8.26 8.55 4.69
C LEU A 178 -8.07 9.94 4.07
N SER A 179 -6.84 10.40 4.05
CA SER A 179 -6.43 11.65 3.39
C SER A 179 -5.79 11.45 2.02
N ARG A 180 -5.38 10.22 1.68
CA ARG A 180 -4.74 9.88 0.40
C ARG A 180 -5.26 8.55 -0.13
N SER A 181 -5.58 8.50 -1.41
CA SER A 181 -5.97 7.28 -2.13
C SER A 181 -5.85 7.51 -3.64
N ILE A 182 -5.98 6.44 -4.42
CA ILE A 182 -6.31 6.55 -5.85
C ILE A 182 -7.83 6.42 -5.97
N GLY A 183 -8.48 7.36 -6.66
CA GLY A 183 -9.94 7.41 -6.77
C GLY A 183 -10.56 8.40 -5.77
N ASP A 184 -11.70 8.01 -5.16
CA ASP A 184 -12.46 8.80 -4.17
C ASP A 184 -12.79 10.25 -4.59
N LEU A 185 -12.95 10.48 -5.90
CA LEU A 185 -13.24 11.81 -6.46
C LEU A 185 -14.56 12.40 -5.94
N ASP A 186 -15.51 11.53 -5.56
CA ASP A 186 -16.79 11.92 -4.96
C ASP A 186 -16.67 12.48 -3.54
N VAL A 187 -15.57 12.21 -2.85
CA VAL A 187 -15.21 12.84 -1.56
C VAL A 187 -14.65 14.24 -1.82
N GLY A 188 -13.72 14.35 -2.77
CA GLY A 188 -13.17 15.62 -3.26
C GLY A 188 -11.71 15.52 -3.68
N GLU A 189 -11.25 16.49 -4.49
CA GLU A 189 -9.88 16.55 -5.02
C GLU A 189 -8.80 16.81 -3.94
N PHE A 190 -9.22 17.11 -2.71
CA PHE A 190 -8.33 17.19 -1.55
C PHE A 190 -7.91 15.81 -1.02
N ILE A 191 -8.51 14.71 -1.50
CA ILE A 191 -8.00 13.35 -1.34
C ILE A 191 -7.01 13.10 -2.47
N VAL A 192 -5.71 13.11 -2.15
CA VAL A 192 -4.67 13.16 -3.16
C VAL A 192 -4.01 11.80 -3.40
N PRO A 193 -3.64 11.47 -4.65
CA PRO A 193 -2.93 10.24 -4.99
C PRO A 193 -1.40 10.37 -4.82
N VAL A 194 -0.89 11.44 -4.20
CA VAL A 194 0.55 11.69 -4.06
C VAL A 194 1.13 10.77 -2.98
N PRO A 195 1.99 9.78 -3.34
CA PRO A 195 2.42 8.76 -2.39
C PRO A 195 3.50 9.28 -1.43
N TYR A 196 3.45 8.85 -0.17
CA TYR A 196 4.65 8.80 0.67
C TYR A 196 5.65 7.84 0.02
N VAL A 197 6.92 8.25 -0.12
CA VAL A 197 7.95 7.41 -0.74
C VAL A 197 9.16 7.28 0.19
N LYS A 198 9.59 6.04 0.40
CA LYS A 198 10.81 5.71 1.16
C LYS A 198 11.70 4.75 0.39
N GLN A 199 12.99 5.00 0.35
CA GLN A 199 14.01 4.10 -0.18
C GLN A 199 14.96 3.70 0.93
N VAL A 200 15.16 2.40 1.08
CA VAL A 200 16.14 1.83 2.01
C VAL A 200 17.01 0.83 1.28
N LYS A 201 18.27 0.74 1.68
CA LYS A 201 19.22 -0.25 1.21
C LYS A 201 19.47 -1.26 2.32
N LEU A 202 19.16 -2.51 2.01
CA LEU A 202 19.38 -3.64 2.89
C LEU A 202 20.86 -4.00 2.97
N SER A 203 21.23 -4.56 4.11
CA SER A 203 22.43 -5.35 4.27
C SER A 203 22.40 -6.60 3.38
N SER A 204 23.58 -7.13 3.08
CA SER A 204 23.72 -8.33 2.26
C SER A 204 23.24 -9.61 2.94
N THR A 205 22.91 -9.52 4.24
CA THR A 205 22.33 -10.58 5.08
C THR A 205 20.85 -10.80 4.80
N GLY A 206 20.17 -9.84 4.17
CA GLY A 206 18.77 -9.95 3.76
C GLY A 206 17.76 -9.52 4.83
N GLY A 207 16.52 -9.96 4.67
CA GLY A 207 15.42 -9.60 5.57
C GLY A 207 14.07 -10.13 5.12
N ARG A 208 13.03 -9.86 5.90
CA ARG A 208 11.65 -10.23 5.61
C ARG A 208 10.78 -9.00 5.57
N LEU A 209 10.10 -8.81 4.45
CA LEU A 209 9.13 -7.75 4.24
C LEU A 209 7.71 -8.30 4.37
N ILE A 210 6.87 -7.64 5.16
CA ILE A 210 5.43 -7.88 5.27
C ILE A 210 4.71 -6.67 4.69
N ILE A 211 3.85 -6.89 3.69
CA ILE A 211 2.95 -5.88 3.13
C ILE A 211 1.53 -6.34 3.41
N SER A 212 0.71 -5.51 4.03
CA SER A 212 -0.65 -5.92 4.40
C SER A 212 -1.63 -4.75 4.42
N SER A 213 -2.92 -5.06 4.23
CA SER A 213 -4.01 -4.14 4.52
C SER A 213 -4.15 -3.93 6.03
N ASP A 214 -4.89 -2.89 6.39
CA ASP A 214 -5.26 -2.54 7.75
C ASP A 214 -6.03 -3.66 8.50
N GLY A 215 -6.72 -4.54 7.79
CA GLY A 215 -7.29 -5.77 8.36
C GLY A 215 -6.31 -6.61 9.19
N VAL A 216 -4.99 -6.52 8.91
CA VAL A 216 -3.94 -7.06 9.79
C VAL A 216 -3.45 -6.01 10.79
N TRP A 217 -3.12 -4.81 10.34
CA TRP A 217 -2.43 -3.80 11.18
C TRP A 217 -3.31 -3.20 12.29
N ASP A 218 -4.63 -3.32 12.19
CA ASP A 218 -5.59 -2.97 13.26
C ASP A 218 -5.76 -4.07 14.32
N ALA A 219 -5.27 -5.26 14.01
CA ALA A 219 -5.34 -6.43 14.88
C ALA A 219 -3.97 -6.76 15.52
N LEU A 220 -2.88 -6.60 14.77
CA LEU A 220 -1.54 -7.00 15.16
C LEU A 220 -0.55 -5.83 15.08
N SER A 221 0.36 -5.74 16.05
CA SER A 221 1.55 -4.90 15.91
C SER A 221 2.55 -5.54 14.93
N ALA A 222 3.51 -4.77 14.44
CA ALA A 222 4.57 -5.28 13.57
C ALA A 222 5.33 -6.43 14.25
N GLU A 223 5.72 -6.24 15.52
CA GLU A 223 6.42 -7.22 16.33
C GLU A 223 5.60 -8.51 16.44
N ALA A 224 4.31 -8.41 16.75
CA ALA A 224 3.44 -9.57 16.86
C ALA A 224 3.31 -10.33 15.52
N ALA A 225 3.27 -9.62 14.39
CA ALA A 225 3.20 -10.22 13.06
C ALA A 225 4.50 -10.97 12.70
N PHE A 226 5.67 -10.41 13.00
CA PHE A 226 6.95 -11.07 12.78
C PHE A 226 7.16 -12.26 13.73
N GLU A 227 6.87 -12.10 15.02
CA GLU A 227 6.98 -13.18 16.01
C GLU A 227 6.09 -14.38 15.66
N CYS A 228 4.85 -14.16 15.25
CA CYS A 228 3.91 -15.26 14.98
C CYS A 228 4.26 -16.06 13.71
N CYS A 229 5.05 -15.49 12.80
CA CYS A 229 5.45 -16.13 11.55
C CYS A 229 6.94 -16.50 11.48
N ARG A 230 7.69 -16.30 12.57
CA ARG A 230 9.14 -16.53 12.61
C ARG A 230 9.48 -17.98 12.29
N GLY A 231 10.49 -18.18 11.44
CA GLY A 231 10.92 -19.50 10.98
C GLY A 231 9.99 -20.19 9.98
N MET A 232 8.83 -19.60 9.66
CA MET A 232 7.92 -20.15 8.65
C MET A 232 8.35 -19.71 7.23
N PRO A 233 8.15 -20.54 6.20
CA PRO A 233 8.23 -20.10 4.80
C PRO A 233 7.25 -18.96 4.51
N ALA A 234 7.57 -18.07 3.56
CA ALA A 234 6.78 -16.87 3.27
C ALA A 234 5.27 -17.12 3.02
N ASP A 235 4.90 -18.19 2.32
CA ASP A 235 3.50 -18.54 2.06
C ASP A 235 2.75 -18.98 3.33
N ALA A 236 3.40 -19.79 4.16
CA ALA A 236 2.87 -20.18 5.47
C ALA A 236 2.82 -19.00 6.44
N ALA A 237 3.82 -18.12 6.40
CA ALA A 237 3.89 -16.90 7.20
C ALA A 237 2.71 -15.97 6.92
N ALA A 238 2.42 -15.70 5.64
CA ALA A 238 1.28 -14.87 5.24
C ALA A 238 -0.05 -15.45 5.75
N ALA A 239 -0.26 -16.75 5.59
CA ALA A 239 -1.47 -17.42 6.08
C ALA A 239 -1.59 -17.38 7.61
N GLN A 240 -0.47 -17.53 8.33
CA GLN A 240 -0.43 -17.48 9.78
C GLN A 240 -0.73 -16.06 10.29
N ILE A 241 -0.17 -15.02 9.69
CA ILE A 241 -0.45 -13.61 10.05
C ILE A 241 -1.94 -13.30 9.90
N VAL A 242 -2.55 -13.66 8.77
CA VAL A 242 -3.99 -13.46 8.53
C VAL A 242 -4.83 -14.21 9.56
N LYS A 243 -4.44 -15.45 9.89
CA LYS A 243 -5.14 -16.25 10.89
C LYS A 243 -5.10 -15.59 12.27
N GLU A 244 -3.93 -15.13 12.71
CA GLU A 244 -3.76 -14.46 14.01
C GLU A 244 -4.55 -13.14 14.06
N ALA A 245 -4.54 -12.36 12.99
CA ALA A 245 -5.31 -11.10 12.90
C ALA A 245 -6.83 -11.33 13.09
N VAL A 246 -7.35 -12.42 12.52
CA VAL A 246 -8.79 -12.75 12.55
C VAL A 246 -9.21 -13.46 13.84
N GLN A 247 -8.29 -14.15 14.53
CA GLN A 247 -8.61 -15.06 15.64
C GLN A 247 -9.28 -14.38 16.85
N GLY A 248 -8.91 -13.13 17.17
CA GLY A 248 -9.42 -12.43 18.35
C GLY A 248 -10.72 -11.65 18.13
N LYS A 249 -10.92 -11.08 16.94
CA LYS A 249 -11.99 -10.10 16.65
C LYS A 249 -12.98 -10.56 15.57
N GLY A 250 -12.76 -11.74 14.98
CA GLY A 250 -13.44 -12.20 13.77
C GLY A 250 -12.98 -11.42 12.53
N LEU A 251 -13.49 -11.82 11.36
CA LEU A 251 -13.25 -11.07 10.12
C LEU A 251 -14.10 -9.80 10.16
N ARG A 252 -13.45 -8.66 10.39
CA ARG A 252 -14.10 -7.34 10.42
C ARG A 252 -13.94 -6.57 9.12
N ASP A 253 -12.89 -6.89 8.37
CA ASP A 253 -12.54 -6.25 7.12
C ASP A 253 -11.86 -7.24 6.16
N ASP A 254 -11.76 -6.86 4.89
CA ASP A 254 -10.98 -7.58 3.90
C ASP A 254 -9.50 -7.58 4.30
N THR A 255 -8.95 -8.78 4.48
CA THR A 255 -7.61 -8.96 5.03
C THR A 255 -6.69 -9.56 3.96
N THR A 256 -5.72 -8.77 3.50
CA THR A 256 -4.73 -9.18 2.50
C THR A 256 -3.33 -9.05 3.08
N CYS A 257 -2.51 -10.10 3.01
CA CYS A 257 -1.12 -10.11 3.47
C CYS A 257 -0.19 -10.74 2.44
N ILE A 258 0.95 -10.11 2.22
CA ILE A 258 2.05 -10.57 1.35
C ILE A 258 3.31 -10.60 2.19
N VAL A 259 4.05 -11.72 2.14
CA VAL A 259 5.36 -11.87 2.79
C VAL A 259 6.41 -12.12 1.72
N VAL A 260 7.52 -11.40 1.80
CA VAL A 260 8.65 -11.51 0.88
C VAL A 260 9.93 -11.75 1.68
N ASP A 261 10.59 -12.88 1.39
CA ASP A 261 11.90 -13.20 1.93
C ASP A 261 12.99 -12.71 0.97
N ILE A 262 13.84 -11.80 1.44
CA ILE A 262 15.00 -11.29 0.72
C ILE A 262 16.21 -12.03 1.26
N GLN A 263 16.75 -12.92 0.44
CA GLN A 263 17.78 -13.88 0.88
C GLN A 263 19.19 -13.38 0.54
N PRO A 264 20.19 -13.67 1.40
CA PRO A 264 21.59 -13.42 1.09
C PRO A 264 21.99 -14.13 -0.21
N PRO A 265 23.01 -13.62 -0.93
CA PRO A 265 23.45 -14.24 -2.17
C PRO A 265 23.97 -15.67 -1.87
N GLU A 266 23.54 -16.65 -2.66
CA GLU A 266 24.04 -18.03 -2.54
C GLU A 266 25.57 -18.04 -2.63
N LYS A 267 26.28 -18.45 -1.55
CA LYS A 267 27.72 -18.71 -1.62
C LYS A 267 27.95 -19.77 -2.72
N PRO A 268 28.89 -19.56 -3.65
CA PRO A 268 29.19 -20.58 -4.65
C PRO A 268 29.63 -21.86 -3.93
N ASP A 269 29.05 -23.00 -4.35
CA ASP A 269 29.43 -24.30 -3.81
C ASP A 269 30.96 -24.45 -3.84
N PRO A 270 31.60 -24.89 -2.74
CA PRO A 270 33.02 -25.19 -2.77
C PRO A 270 33.27 -26.21 -3.89
N PRO A 271 34.32 -26.04 -4.71
CA PRO A 271 34.60 -26.95 -5.80
C PRO A 271 34.70 -28.36 -5.25
N LYS A 272 33.85 -29.27 -5.78
CA LYS A 272 33.82 -30.67 -5.38
C LYS A 272 35.24 -31.23 -5.46
N PRO A 273 35.75 -31.94 -4.42
CA PRO A 273 37.08 -32.51 -4.48
C PRO A 273 37.19 -33.43 -5.69
N HIS A 274 38.10 -33.10 -6.61
CA HIS A 274 38.42 -33.93 -7.75
C HIS A 274 38.82 -35.33 -7.25
N VAL A 275 38.08 -36.35 -7.66
CA VAL A 275 38.45 -37.76 -7.45
C VAL A 275 39.76 -38.01 -8.19
N LYS A 276 40.87 -38.10 -7.45
CA LYS A 276 42.18 -38.47 -8.00
C LYS A 276 42.10 -39.91 -8.53
N LYS A 277 42.16 -40.09 -9.85
CA LYS A 277 42.42 -41.39 -10.46
C LYS A 277 43.78 -41.89 -9.98
N HIS A 278 43.81 -43.09 -9.40
CA HIS A 278 45.04 -43.81 -9.10
C HIS A 278 45.76 -44.19 -10.41
N GLY A 279 46.89 -43.52 -10.66
CA GLY A 279 47.89 -43.90 -11.65
C GLY A 279 49.22 -44.24 -10.96
N LYS A 280 49.80 -45.39 -11.32
CA LYS A 280 51.00 -46.00 -10.75
C LYS A 280 52.26 -45.10 -10.87
N LYS A 281 53.06 -45.12 -9.78
CA LYS A 281 54.51 -44.82 -9.56
C LYS A 281 55.36 -44.31 -10.74
N VAL A 282 56.23 -43.32 -10.48
CA VAL A 282 57.72 -43.41 -10.56
C VAL A 282 58.36 -42.31 -9.65
N PHE A 283 59.45 -42.66 -8.97
CA PHE A 283 60.26 -41.84 -8.04
C PHE A 283 61.03 -40.70 -8.72
N LYS A 284 61.22 -39.56 -8.01
CA LYS A 284 62.51 -38.86 -7.91
C LYS A 284 62.59 -37.95 -6.68
N ASN A 285 63.80 -37.91 -6.14
CA ASN A 285 64.23 -37.45 -4.82
C ASN A 285 64.51 -35.94 -4.73
N MET A 286 64.63 -35.47 -3.48
CA MET A 286 65.39 -34.29 -2.99
C MET A 286 64.79 -32.88 -3.22
N PHE A 287 64.32 -32.25 -2.14
CA PHE A 287 65.12 -31.33 -1.32
C PHE A 287 64.39 -31.00 -0.01
N ARG A 288 65.14 -31.15 1.09
CA ARG A 288 64.74 -30.88 2.47
C ARG A 288 65.18 -29.44 2.78
N LYS A 289 64.24 -28.55 3.14
CA LYS A 289 64.56 -27.40 4.00
C LYS A 289 63.38 -27.05 4.90
N LYS A 290 63.56 -27.38 6.18
CA LYS A 290 62.83 -26.85 7.33
C LYS A 290 63.30 -25.42 7.57
N THR A 291 62.38 -24.50 7.79
CA THR A 291 62.54 -23.39 8.73
C THR A 291 61.19 -23.17 9.39
N SER A 292 61.14 -23.54 10.67
CA SER A 292 60.18 -23.05 11.65
C SER A 292 60.74 -21.77 12.25
N GLU A 293 59.92 -20.72 12.38
CA GLU A 293 59.74 -19.95 13.62
C GLU A 293 58.72 -18.81 13.42
N SER A 294 57.60 -18.93 14.15
CA SER A 294 56.94 -17.92 14.99
C SER A 294 57.37 -16.45 14.84
N SER A 295 56.41 -15.53 14.65
CA SER A 295 56.07 -14.52 15.68
C SER A 295 54.81 -13.69 15.38
N SER A 296 54.01 -13.52 16.44
CA SER A 296 53.20 -12.36 16.83
C SER A 296 51.99 -11.92 15.99
N HIS A 297 50.83 -12.18 16.58
CA HIS A 297 49.61 -11.36 16.53
C HIS A 297 49.88 -9.84 16.41
N SER A 298 49.17 -9.21 15.49
CA SER A 298 48.49 -7.95 15.77
C SER A 298 47.05 -8.11 15.30
N GLY A 299 46.14 -8.37 16.26
CA GLY A 299 44.71 -8.33 16.01
C GLY A 299 44.34 -6.93 15.54
N LYS A 300 43.96 -6.81 14.28
CA LYS A 300 43.04 -5.75 13.87
C LYS A 300 41.66 -6.37 14.04
N GLU A 301 41.05 -6.10 15.18
CA GLU A 301 39.60 -6.06 15.26
C GLU A 301 39.18 -5.01 14.22
N GLU A 302 38.86 -5.49 13.03
CA GLU A 302 38.08 -4.74 12.07
C GLU A 302 36.74 -4.55 12.76
N TYR A 303 36.55 -3.35 13.34
CA TYR A 303 35.27 -2.92 13.89
C TYR A 303 34.33 -2.84 12.69
N SER A 304 33.71 -3.97 12.35
CA SER A 304 32.63 -4.03 11.39
C SER A 304 31.54 -3.15 11.96
N GLU A 305 31.33 -1.97 11.38
CA GLU A 305 30.13 -1.19 11.64
C GLU A 305 28.93 -2.14 11.53
N PRO A 306 27.98 -2.11 12.47
CA PRO A 306 26.81 -2.97 12.37
C PRO A 306 26.17 -2.74 11.00
N GLU A 307 25.92 -3.82 10.27
CA GLU A 307 25.37 -3.82 8.90
C GLU A 307 23.89 -3.40 8.96
N VAL A 308 23.64 -2.13 9.25
CA VAL A 308 22.31 -1.53 9.47
C VAL A 308 21.68 -1.18 8.12
N VAL A 309 20.36 -1.25 8.04
CA VAL A 309 19.61 -0.78 6.87
C VAL A 309 19.85 0.72 6.67
N GLU A 310 20.39 1.09 5.51
CA GLU A 310 20.70 2.48 5.16
C GLU A 310 19.48 3.14 4.53
N GLU A 311 19.02 4.27 5.06
CA GLU A 311 17.95 5.07 4.46
C GLU A 311 18.53 5.97 3.36
N LEU A 312 18.07 5.76 2.13
CA LEU A 312 18.56 6.49 0.95
C LEU A 312 17.69 7.71 0.61
N PHE A 313 16.39 7.62 0.87
CA PHE A 313 15.41 8.64 0.53
C PHE A 313 14.16 8.50 1.39
N GLU A 314 13.60 9.62 1.82
CA GLU A 314 12.27 9.69 2.43
C GLU A 314 11.62 11.02 2.05
N GLU A 315 10.39 10.96 1.53
CA GLU A 315 9.61 12.15 1.21
C GLU A 315 8.12 11.86 1.37
N GLY A 316 7.47 12.67 2.21
CA GLY A 316 6.08 12.54 2.61
C GLY A 316 5.16 13.62 2.07
N SER A 317 5.68 14.71 1.49
CA SER A 317 4.87 15.85 1.06
C SER A 317 3.78 15.44 0.09
N ALA A 318 2.56 15.93 0.35
CA ALA A 318 1.40 15.81 -0.52
C ALA A 318 1.40 16.82 -1.68
N SER A 319 2.29 17.83 -1.63
CA SER A 319 2.33 18.93 -2.58
C SER A 319 3.02 18.52 -3.87
N LEU A 320 2.27 18.43 -4.98
CA LEU A 320 2.85 18.01 -6.24
C LEU A 320 3.91 19.01 -6.75
N SER A 321 3.76 20.31 -6.43
CA SER A 321 4.80 21.30 -6.71
C SER A 321 6.13 20.97 -6.03
N GLU A 322 6.13 20.65 -4.74
CA GLU A 322 7.35 20.27 -4.00
C GLU A 322 7.96 18.98 -4.54
N ARG A 323 7.10 17.99 -4.83
CA ARG A 323 7.52 16.67 -5.33
C ARG A 323 8.09 16.69 -6.75
N LEU A 324 7.74 17.69 -7.55
CA LEU A 324 8.29 17.87 -8.91
C LEU A 324 9.46 18.85 -8.96
N ASP A 325 9.58 19.76 -7.99
CA ASP A 325 10.65 20.76 -7.84
C ASP A 325 11.95 20.17 -7.27
N SER A 326 11.88 19.01 -6.59
CA SER A 326 13.05 18.40 -5.96
C SER A 326 14.21 18.28 -6.96
N LYS A 327 15.35 18.93 -6.63
CA LYS A 327 16.59 18.95 -7.41
C LYS A 327 17.07 17.52 -7.64
N TYR A 328 16.61 16.94 -8.72
CA TYR A 328 16.96 15.58 -9.04
C TYR A 328 18.39 15.55 -9.57
N PRO A 329 19.26 14.64 -9.08
CA PRO A 329 20.66 14.59 -9.49
C PRO A 329 20.84 14.33 -10.99
N VAL A 330 19.77 13.88 -11.66
CA VAL A 330 19.73 13.73 -13.11
C VAL A 330 18.98 14.91 -13.74
N CYS A 331 19.62 16.06 -13.71
CA CYS A 331 19.18 17.24 -14.46
C CYS A 331 19.15 16.89 -15.97
N ASN A 332 18.09 17.31 -16.68
CA ASN A 332 17.87 17.14 -18.14
C ASN A 332 17.29 15.81 -18.66
N ILE A 333 16.64 14.96 -17.86
CA ILE A 333 16.08 13.73 -18.47
C ILE A 333 14.74 13.94 -19.22
N PHE A 334 13.99 15.00 -18.94
CA PHE A 334 12.76 15.25 -19.69
C PHE A 334 13.11 15.86 -21.05
N LYS A 335 12.64 15.24 -22.14
CA LYS A 335 12.53 15.96 -23.41
C LYS A 335 11.76 17.24 -23.11
N LEU A 336 12.27 18.39 -23.55
CA LEU A 336 11.77 19.74 -23.24
C LEU A 336 10.26 19.94 -23.47
N PHE A 337 9.63 19.02 -24.19
CA PHE A 337 8.24 19.05 -24.63
C PHE A 337 7.45 17.84 -24.12
N ILE A 338 7.73 17.30 -22.94
CA ILE A 338 6.95 16.20 -22.34
C ILE A 338 6.40 16.59 -20.98
N CYS A 339 5.11 16.32 -20.77
CA CYS A 339 4.46 16.50 -19.47
C CYS A 339 5.07 15.57 -18.42
N ALA A 340 5.53 16.14 -17.31
CA ALA A 340 6.21 15.40 -16.24
C ALA A 340 5.34 14.36 -15.52
N ILE A 341 4.02 14.41 -15.69
CA ILE A 341 3.07 13.44 -15.11
C ILE A 341 2.60 12.45 -16.18
N CYS A 342 1.83 12.91 -17.15
CA CYS A 342 1.16 12.01 -18.11
C CYS A 342 2.04 11.58 -19.30
N GLN A 343 3.26 12.12 -19.40
CA GLN A 343 4.22 11.84 -20.48
C GLN A 343 3.72 12.15 -21.91
N VAL A 344 2.65 12.93 -22.04
CA VAL A 344 2.17 13.46 -23.33
C VAL A 344 3.12 14.52 -23.85
N GLU A 345 3.33 14.52 -25.16
CA GLU A 345 4.07 15.57 -25.86
C GLU A 345 3.28 16.89 -25.80
N ILE A 346 3.97 17.96 -25.40
CA ILE A 346 3.43 19.29 -25.25
C ILE A 346 3.94 20.13 -26.42
N LYS A 347 3.05 20.83 -27.12
CA LYS A 347 3.48 21.71 -28.20
C LYS A 347 4.32 22.87 -27.65
N PRO A 348 5.27 23.41 -28.43
CA PRO A 348 6.05 24.57 -28.01
C PRO A 348 5.14 25.73 -27.55
N GLY A 349 5.36 26.24 -26.34
CA GLY A 349 4.59 27.33 -25.75
C GLY A 349 3.31 26.91 -25.00
N GLU A 350 2.88 25.65 -25.08
CA GLU A 350 1.70 25.15 -24.35
C GLU A 350 2.05 24.51 -22.98
N GLY A 351 3.33 24.34 -22.68
CA GLY A 351 3.81 23.76 -21.43
C GLY A 351 3.79 24.74 -20.28
N ILE A 352 3.19 24.33 -19.16
CA ILE A 352 3.11 25.14 -17.95
C ILE A 352 4.21 24.67 -17.01
N SER A 353 5.21 25.52 -16.75
CA SER A 353 6.26 25.19 -15.78
C SER A 353 5.64 25.03 -14.40
N ILE A 354 6.12 24.06 -13.62
CA ILE A 354 5.71 23.90 -12.22
C ILE A 354 6.05 25.12 -11.36
N HIS A 355 6.98 25.97 -11.80
CA HIS A 355 7.40 27.21 -11.15
C HIS A 355 6.56 28.43 -11.58
N ALA A 356 5.61 28.26 -12.49
CA ALA A 356 4.72 29.35 -12.90
C ALA A 356 3.97 29.89 -11.66
N GLY A 357 4.12 31.19 -11.39
CA GLY A 357 3.52 31.85 -10.23
C GLY A 357 4.32 31.78 -8.92
N ALA A 358 5.52 31.19 -8.90
CA ALA A 358 6.39 31.21 -7.72
C ALA A 358 6.83 32.65 -7.39
N LYS A 359 6.69 33.04 -6.10
CA LYS A 359 7.03 34.40 -5.62
C LYS A 359 8.53 34.68 -5.61
N ASP A 360 9.37 33.64 -5.67
CA ASP A 360 10.83 33.75 -5.60
C ASP A 360 11.47 33.64 -7.00
N SER A 361 11.23 34.65 -7.83
CA SER A 361 11.68 34.72 -9.23
C SER A 361 13.20 34.92 -9.41
N ARG A 362 13.97 34.97 -8.32
CA ARG A 362 15.39 35.34 -8.35
C ARG A 362 16.34 34.19 -8.69
N LYS A 363 15.87 32.93 -8.72
CA LYS A 363 16.72 31.76 -9.04
C LYS A 363 16.13 30.80 -10.10
N LEU A 364 14.83 30.82 -10.34
CA LEU A 364 14.14 29.87 -11.23
C LEU A 364 13.41 30.66 -12.30
N ARG A 365 13.68 30.34 -13.56
CA ARG A 365 13.03 31.01 -14.70
C ARG A 365 11.70 30.30 -15.00
N PRO A 366 10.67 31.00 -15.49
CA PRO A 366 9.39 30.39 -15.87
C PRO A 366 9.48 29.32 -16.96
N TRP A 367 10.61 29.25 -17.67
CA TRP A 367 10.93 28.25 -18.70
C TRP A 367 11.90 27.18 -18.21
N ASP A 368 12.26 27.18 -16.92
CA ASP A 368 12.91 26.04 -16.31
C ASP A 368 11.84 24.98 -16.06
N GLY A 369 12.05 23.78 -16.61
CA GLY A 369 11.17 22.64 -16.38
C GLY A 369 11.32 22.10 -14.95
N PRO A 370 10.46 21.16 -14.54
CA PRO A 370 9.54 20.40 -15.39
C PRO A 370 8.26 21.13 -15.82
N PHE A 371 7.67 20.66 -16.91
CA PHE A 371 6.44 21.18 -17.49
C PHE A 371 5.27 20.22 -17.31
N LEU A 372 4.08 20.79 -17.17
CA LEU A 372 2.79 20.08 -17.16
C LEU A 372 1.98 20.50 -18.39
N CYS A 373 1.19 19.56 -18.93
CA CYS A 373 0.10 19.91 -19.84
C CYS A 373 -1.08 20.50 -19.05
N SER A 374 -2.03 21.15 -19.75
CA SER A 374 -3.20 21.81 -19.13
C SER A 374 -3.93 20.91 -18.13
N SER A 375 -4.27 19.68 -18.53
CA SER A 375 -5.04 18.78 -17.66
C SER A 375 -4.27 18.33 -16.41
N CYS A 376 -2.94 18.16 -16.50
CA CYS A 376 -2.11 17.86 -15.32
C CYS A 376 -1.90 19.09 -14.43
N GLN A 377 -1.85 20.29 -14.99
CA GLN A 377 -1.82 21.53 -14.22
C GLN A 377 -3.15 21.73 -13.48
N GLU A 378 -4.28 21.53 -14.16
CA GLU A 378 -5.61 21.60 -13.55
C GLU A 378 -5.77 20.60 -12.41
N LYS A 379 -5.26 19.37 -12.57
CA LYS A 379 -5.22 18.34 -11.53
C LYS A 379 -4.37 18.80 -10.34
N LYS A 380 -3.18 19.33 -10.59
CA LYS A 380 -2.28 19.89 -9.56
C LYS A 380 -2.98 20.98 -8.76
N GLU A 381 -3.59 21.96 -9.42
CA GLU A 381 -4.26 23.07 -8.76
C GLU A 381 -5.47 22.63 -7.93
N ALA A 382 -6.19 21.58 -8.37
CA ALA A 382 -7.27 20.98 -7.60
C ALA A 382 -6.76 20.36 -6.30
N MET A 383 -5.70 19.54 -6.39
CA MET A 383 -5.09 18.87 -5.24
C MET A 383 -4.45 19.86 -4.24
N GLU A 384 -3.96 21.00 -4.73
CA GLU A 384 -3.34 22.05 -3.91
C GLU A 384 -4.34 23.14 -3.45
N GLY A 385 -5.65 22.95 -3.65
CA GLY A 385 -6.68 23.88 -3.18
C GLY A 385 -6.66 25.27 -3.86
N LYS A 386 -6.04 25.38 -5.05
CA LYS A 386 -5.86 26.65 -5.78
C LYS A 386 -7.00 26.97 -6.75
N ARG A 387 -7.96 26.05 -6.94
CA ARG A 387 -9.15 26.34 -7.75
C ARG A 387 -10.07 27.31 -6.99
N LEU A 388 -10.39 28.43 -7.63
CA LEU A 388 -11.47 29.31 -7.16
C LEU A 388 -12.79 28.54 -7.26
N SER A 389 -13.63 28.66 -6.24
CA SER A 389 -14.90 27.94 -6.06
C SER A 389 -16.01 28.31 -7.08
N GLY A 390 -15.65 28.68 -8.32
CA GLY A 390 -16.55 29.19 -9.36
C GLY A 390 -16.91 28.22 -10.50
N ASP A 391 -16.12 27.18 -10.75
CA ASP A 391 -16.25 26.37 -11.98
C ASP A 391 -16.65 24.89 -11.75
N ILE A 392 -17.11 24.54 -10.56
CA ILE A 392 -17.76 23.23 -10.35
C ILE A 392 -19.22 23.33 -10.77
N VAL A 393 -19.47 23.31 -12.08
CA VAL A 393 -20.77 22.84 -12.59
C VAL A 393 -20.68 21.32 -12.60
N VAL A 394 -20.96 20.67 -11.45
CA VAL A 394 -21.46 19.30 -11.53
C VAL A 394 -22.83 19.43 -12.16
N GLU A 395 -22.95 19.12 -13.44
CA GLU A 395 -24.23 18.94 -14.09
C GLU A 395 -24.83 17.64 -13.54
N VAL A 396 -25.32 17.71 -12.29
CA VAL A 396 -26.15 16.67 -11.71
C VAL A 396 -27.43 16.71 -12.53
N ASN A 397 -27.59 15.74 -13.42
CA ASN A 397 -28.84 15.54 -14.15
C ASN A 397 -29.99 15.47 -13.14
N SER A 398 -30.73 16.57 -13.01
CA SER A 398 -31.67 16.88 -11.92
C SER A 398 -32.95 16.03 -11.90
N HIS A 399 -32.97 14.94 -12.68
CA HIS A 399 -34.12 14.04 -12.78
C HIS A 399 -34.09 12.88 -11.78
N THR A 400 -32.95 12.50 -11.21
CA THR A 400 -32.87 11.39 -10.24
C THR A 400 -32.92 11.82 -8.77
N SER A 401 -32.61 13.08 -8.45
CA SER A 401 -32.62 13.58 -7.05
C SER A 401 -34.03 13.88 -6.53
N ARG A 402 -35.02 14.13 -7.40
CA ARG A 402 -36.41 14.39 -6.97
C ARG A 402 -37.18 13.12 -6.61
N GLU A 403 -36.84 11.96 -7.19
CA GLU A 403 -37.46 10.68 -6.83
C GLU A 403 -36.94 10.10 -5.50
N LEU A 404 -35.65 10.27 -5.18
CA LEU A 404 -35.11 9.81 -3.90
C LEU A 404 -35.61 10.64 -2.70
N ILE A 405 -35.77 11.95 -2.87
CA ILE A 405 -36.29 12.83 -1.81
C ILE A 405 -37.81 12.69 -1.64
N SER A 406 -38.57 12.35 -2.70
CA SER A 406 -40.01 12.05 -2.56
C SER A 406 -40.26 10.71 -1.88
N THR A 407 -39.43 9.69 -2.17
CA THR A 407 -39.54 8.34 -1.60
C THR A 407 -39.19 8.30 -0.11
N LEU A 408 -38.26 9.14 0.35
CA LEU A 408 -37.93 9.29 1.78
C LEU A 408 -38.96 10.12 2.56
N LYS A 409 -39.69 11.04 1.91
CA LYS A 409 -40.76 11.83 2.55
C LYS A 409 -42.10 11.08 2.62
N SER A 410 -42.35 10.08 1.76
CA SER A 410 -43.57 9.26 1.81
C SER A 410 -43.55 8.16 2.88
N SER A 411 -42.37 7.74 3.35
CA SER A 411 -42.24 6.62 4.31
C SER A 411 -42.38 7.00 5.79
N ASN A 412 -42.64 8.28 6.12
CA ASN A 412 -42.81 8.75 7.51
C ASN A 412 -44.25 9.14 7.89
N ARG A 413 -45.25 8.69 7.12
CA ARG A 413 -46.66 8.71 7.53
C ARG A 413 -47.31 7.35 7.28
N LEU A 414 -47.24 6.47 8.27
CA LEU A 414 -48.33 5.52 8.52
C LEU A 414 -48.26 5.05 9.98
N GLN A 415 -49.32 5.40 10.70
CA GLN A 415 -49.57 5.03 12.07
C GLN A 415 -49.60 3.51 12.25
N LEU A 416 -49.15 3.10 13.45
CA LEU A 416 -49.40 1.79 14.05
C LEU A 416 -50.78 1.21 13.69
N ARG A 417 -50.79 0.07 13.00
CA ARG A 417 -51.85 -0.94 13.16
C ARG A 417 -51.20 -2.32 13.29
N ARG A 418 -51.56 -3.00 14.38
CA ARG A 418 -51.12 -4.36 14.75
C ARG A 418 -51.45 -5.35 13.62
N PRO A 419 -50.59 -6.35 13.35
CA PRO A 419 -50.91 -7.39 12.39
C PRO A 419 -52.00 -8.33 12.94
N LEU A 420 -53.05 -8.52 12.15
CA LEU A 420 -54.02 -9.60 12.29
C LEU A 420 -53.38 -10.90 11.81
N CYS A 421 -53.37 -11.92 12.67
CA CYS A 421 -52.92 -13.28 12.38
C CYS A 421 -53.93 -14.01 11.45
N PRO A 422 -53.51 -14.81 10.46
CA PRO A 422 -54.42 -15.60 9.64
C PRO A 422 -55.02 -16.76 10.45
N LYS A 423 -56.33 -16.97 10.27
CA LYS A 423 -57.08 -18.11 10.83
C LYS A 423 -56.69 -19.40 10.11
N GLU A 424 -56.04 -20.32 10.82
CA GLU A 424 -56.07 -21.74 10.50
C GLU A 424 -57.05 -22.50 11.40
N LYS A 425 -57.62 -23.56 10.83
CA LYS A 425 -58.83 -24.27 11.27
C LYS A 425 -58.62 -25.03 12.59
N LYS A 426 -59.73 -25.09 13.36
CA LYS A 426 -59.95 -25.87 14.58
C LYS A 426 -59.55 -27.35 14.43
N ASN A 427 -58.95 -27.92 15.47
CA ASN A 427 -59.38 -29.19 16.07
C ASN A 427 -58.95 -29.29 17.56
N SER A 428 -59.98 -29.18 18.42
CA SER A 428 -60.25 -29.79 19.74
C SER A 428 -59.16 -30.51 20.57
N LEU A 429 -58.91 -30.04 21.81
CA LEU A 429 -59.29 -30.65 23.13
C LEU A 429 -58.47 -30.04 24.31
N PRO A 430 -58.97 -30.03 25.58
CA PRO A 430 -58.53 -29.12 26.64
C PRO A 430 -57.75 -29.77 27.81
N SER A 431 -56.97 -28.96 28.55
CA SER A 431 -56.52 -29.25 29.93
C SER A 431 -55.97 -27.95 30.57
N SER A 432 -56.77 -27.27 31.42
CA SER A 432 -56.64 -27.14 32.89
C SER A 432 -55.26 -26.63 33.36
N ARG A 433 -55.14 -25.34 33.74
CA ARG A 433 -55.14 -24.87 35.15
C ARG A 433 -54.11 -25.62 36.02
N ASP A 434 -53.02 -24.96 36.42
CA ASP A 434 -53.00 -24.23 37.69
C ASP A 434 -51.69 -23.47 37.93
N ALA A 435 -51.84 -22.36 38.62
CA ALA A 435 -50.79 -21.53 39.17
C ALA A 435 -50.29 -22.12 40.49
N THR A 436 -49.05 -21.85 40.88
CA THR A 436 -48.77 -21.16 42.16
C THR A 436 -47.28 -20.81 42.35
N LYS A 437 -47.12 -19.61 42.91
CA LYS A 437 -45.92 -19.05 43.54
C LYS A 437 -45.35 -19.98 44.61
N SER A 438 -44.03 -19.97 44.81
CA SER A 438 -43.41 -19.24 45.92
C SER A 438 -42.01 -19.76 46.22
N LEU A 439 -41.09 -18.80 46.31
CA LEU A 439 -39.79 -18.84 46.98
C LEU A 439 -39.74 -19.71 48.24
N ARG A 440 -38.60 -20.40 48.43
CA ARG A 440 -37.86 -20.44 49.70
C ARG A 440 -36.38 -20.83 49.50
N LYS A 441 -35.50 -19.92 49.94
CA LYS A 441 -34.17 -20.19 50.56
C LYS A 441 -34.32 -21.37 51.54
N THR A 442 -33.35 -22.24 51.83
CA THR A 442 -31.97 -22.04 52.31
C THR A 442 -31.38 -23.43 52.60
N SER A 443 -30.04 -23.53 52.74
CA SER A 443 -29.25 -24.60 53.41
C SER A 443 -29.36 -26.02 52.83
N GLN A 444 -28.36 -26.90 52.78
CA GLN A 444 -27.01 -27.09 53.34
C GLN A 444 -26.38 -28.16 52.41
N GLN A 445 -25.14 -28.03 51.96
CA GLN A 445 -23.97 -28.79 52.43
C GLN A 445 -24.06 -30.33 52.31
N ALA A 446 -23.05 -30.89 51.62
CA ALA A 446 -22.59 -32.29 51.58
C ALA A 446 -23.59 -33.27 50.92
N THR A 447 -23.18 -34.10 49.95
CA THR A 447 -21.94 -34.87 49.77
C THR A 447 -21.68 -35.10 48.29
#